data_AF-A0A1I0Q1R1-F1
#
_entry.id   AF-A0A1I0Q1R1-F1
#
_cell.length_a   1.000
_cell.length_b   1.000
_cell.length_c   1.000
_cell.angle_alpha   90.00
_cell.angle_beta   90.00
_cell.angle_gamma   90.00
#
_symmetry.space_group_name_H-M   'P 1'
#
loop_
_entity.id
_entity.type
_entity.pdbx_description
1 polymer ?
#
loop_
_entity_poly.entity_id
_entity_poly.type
_entity_poly.pdbx_seq_one_letter_code
_entity_poly.pdbx_strand_id
1 'polypeptide(L)'
;MLVYYLENYMAHPIELTKAMEKLLEDKDSIILGPKQLWNETLGDINISTTFTGNDISLGASSPPLVFETYIYTPGEDHEFYEYRENYSTYQQAENGHKKIVDMVKAAEKRSKF
;
A
#
# COMPACT_ATOMS: atom_id res chain seq x y z
N MET A 1 3.22 -3.11 24.20
CA MET A 1 2.93 -2.26 23.03
C MET A 1 2.14 -3.00 21.92
N LEU A 2 2.03 -4.34 21.93
CA LEU A 2 1.06 -5.07 21.08
C LEU A 2 -0.40 -4.90 21.57
N VAL A 3 -0.56 -4.81 22.90
CA VAL A 3 -1.87 -4.71 23.57
C VAL A 3 -2.59 -3.39 23.21
N TYR A 4 -1.84 -2.29 23.05
CA TYR A 4 -2.40 -0.98 22.68
C TYR A 4 -2.94 -0.94 21.24
N TYR A 5 -2.42 -1.80 20.36
CA TYR A 5 -2.88 -1.91 18.97
C TYR A 5 -4.21 -2.67 18.87
N LEU A 6 -4.44 -3.68 19.73
CA LEU A 6 -5.69 -4.44 19.72
C LEU A 6 -6.85 -3.65 20.34
N GLU A 7 -6.56 -2.83 21.35
CA GLU A 7 -7.60 -2.10 22.10
C GLU A 7 -8.19 -0.91 21.33
N ASN A 8 -7.42 -0.27 20.43
CA ASN A 8 -7.91 0.88 19.63
C ASN A 8 -8.50 0.51 18.25
N TYR A 9 -8.35 -0.74 17.78
CA TYR A 9 -8.73 -1.16 16.41
C TYR A 9 -10.10 -1.87 16.31
N MET A 10 -10.93 -1.83 17.36
CA MET A 10 -12.21 -2.55 17.43
C MET A 10 -13.36 -1.98 16.55
N ALA A 11 -13.08 -1.07 15.60
CA ALA A 11 -14.09 -0.56 14.67
C ALA A 11 -14.20 -1.34 13.34
N HIS A 12 -13.15 -2.05 12.89
CA HIS A 12 -13.15 -2.80 11.62
C HIS A 12 -12.44 -4.18 11.71
N PRO A 13 -12.94 -5.10 12.54
CA PRO A 13 -12.22 -6.32 12.93
C PRO A 13 -12.01 -7.37 11.82
N ILE A 14 -12.74 -7.35 10.70
CA ILE A 14 -12.68 -8.46 9.72
C ILE A 14 -11.54 -8.28 8.70
N GLU A 15 -11.32 -7.06 8.21
CA GLU A 15 -10.37 -6.81 7.10
C GLU A 15 -8.92 -6.71 7.58
N LEU A 16 -8.69 -6.21 8.80
CA LEU A 16 -7.37 -6.25 9.44
C LEU A 16 -6.94 -7.70 9.72
N THR A 17 -7.89 -8.54 10.15
CA THR A 17 -7.65 -9.94 10.46
C THR A 17 -7.20 -10.73 9.22
N LYS A 18 -7.80 -10.52 8.05
CA LYS A 18 -7.35 -11.16 6.80
C LYS A 18 -5.93 -10.75 6.39
N ALA A 19 -5.61 -9.46 6.51
CA ALA A 19 -4.26 -8.97 6.26
C ALA A 19 -3.27 -9.62 7.23
N MET A 20 -3.61 -9.66 8.51
CA MET A 20 -2.80 -10.30 9.55
C MET A 20 -2.67 -11.82 9.33
N GLU A 21 -3.74 -12.54 8.98
CA GLU A 21 -3.71 -13.98 8.67
C GLU A 21 -2.73 -14.26 7.53
N LYS A 22 -2.82 -13.49 6.43
CA LYS A 22 -1.88 -13.59 5.31
C LYS A 22 -0.45 -13.19 5.68
N LEU A 23 -0.28 -12.26 6.60
CA LEU A 23 1.03 -11.87 7.12
C LEU A 23 1.62 -12.93 8.06
N LEU A 24 0.78 -13.63 8.83
CA LEU A 24 1.11 -14.62 9.87
C LEU A 24 1.28 -16.06 9.35
N GLU A 25 0.80 -16.38 8.14
CA GLU A 25 1.10 -17.65 7.46
C GLU A 25 2.61 -17.83 7.21
N ASP A 26 3.33 -16.72 7.14
CA ASP A 26 4.78 -16.67 6.97
C ASP A 26 5.48 -16.68 8.34
N LYS A 27 5.57 -17.87 8.94
CA LYS A 27 6.03 -18.08 10.34
C LYS A 27 7.47 -17.66 10.62
N ASP A 28 8.27 -17.37 9.60
CA ASP A 28 9.68 -16.98 9.72
C ASP A 28 9.90 -15.46 9.69
N SER A 29 8.85 -14.65 9.42
CA SER A 29 8.96 -13.20 9.25
C SER A 29 8.32 -12.42 10.41
N ILE A 30 8.84 -12.62 11.62
CA ILE A 30 8.84 -11.56 12.66
C ILE A 30 9.86 -10.49 12.24
N ILE A 31 9.65 -9.87 11.08
CA ILE A 31 10.41 -8.70 10.64
C ILE A 31 9.49 -7.51 10.77
N LEU A 32 9.79 -6.68 11.77
CA LEU A 32 9.12 -5.42 12.12
C LEU A 32 9.36 -4.32 11.08
N GLY A 33 9.20 -4.63 9.79
CA GLY A 33 9.45 -3.72 8.68
C GLY A 33 8.28 -3.67 7.70
N PRO A 34 8.26 -2.66 6.80
CA PRO A 34 7.26 -2.60 5.73
C PRO A 34 7.25 -3.91 4.94
N LYS A 35 6.09 -4.51 4.76
CA LYS A 35 5.92 -5.74 3.97
C LYS A 35 5.32 -5.39 2.62
N GLN A 36 6.05 -5.68 1.55
CA GLN A 36 5.52 -5.55 0.19
C GLN A 36 4.42 -6.59 -0.03
N LEU A 37 3.24 -6.12 -0.46
CA LEU A 37 2.08 -6.95 -0.75
C LEU A 37 1.93 -7.20 -2.24
N TRP A 38 2.12 -6.15 -3.04
CA TRP A 38 2.00 -6.19 -4.49
C TRP A 38 3.12 -5.37 -5.13
N ASN A 39 3.55 -5.82 -6.30
CA ASN A 39 4.58 -5.18 -7.10
C ASN A 39 4.29 -5.42 -8.58
N GLU A 40 4.27 -4.37 -9.39
CA GLU A 40 4.11 -4.43 -10.85
C GLU A 40 5.19 -3.55 -11.50
N THR A 41 5.84 -4.06 -12.54
CA THR A 41 6.81 -3.30 -13.33
C THR A 41 6.31 -3.11 -14.76
N LEU A 42 6.29 -1.87 -15.23
CA LEU A 42 5.82 -1.46 -16.55
C LEU A 42 6.88 -0.56 -17.22
N GLY A 43 7.69 -1.14 -18.09
CA GLY A 43 8.87 -0.43 -18.61
C GLY A 43 9.83 -0.10 -17.46
N ASP A 44 10.20 1.18 -17.36
CA ASP A 44 11.09 1.70 -16.29
C ASP A 44 10.31 2.18 -15.05
N ILE A 45 8.99 1.99 -15.02
CA ILE A 45 8.13 2.34 -13.89
C ILE A 45 7.92 1.11 -13.01
N ASN A 46 8.09 1.27 -11.69
CA ASN A 46 7.76 0.26 -10.71
C ASN A 46 6.66 0.75 -9.76
N ILE A 47 5.61 -0.05 -9.60
CA ILE A 47 4.45 0.26 -8.76
C ILE A 47 4.46 -0.73 -7.61
N SER A 48 4.68 -0.23 -6.39
CA SER A 48 4.78 -1.08 -5.21
C SER A 48 3.75 -0.70 -4.17
N THR A 49 3.01 -1.69 -3.67
CA THR A 49 2.13 -1.52 -2.52
C THR A 49 2.67 -2.27 -1.33
N THR A 50 2.77 -1.57 -0.20
CA THR A 50 3.32 -2.08 1.05
C THR A 50 2.31 -1.91 2.18
N PHE A 51 2.33 -2.87 3.11
CA PHE A 51 1.83 -2.65 4.46
C PHE A 51 2.96 -2.04 5.28
N THR A 52 2.80 -0.79 5.71
CA THR A 52 3.85 -0.04 6.41
C THR A 52 3.92 -0.39 7.89
N GLY A 53 2.82 -0.91 8.45
CA GLY A 53 2.70 -1.23 9.88
C GLY A 53 2.63 -0.01 10.80
N ASN A 54 2.99 1.18 10.31
CA ASN A 54 2.94 2.44 11.02
C ASN A 54 1.74 3.24 10.54
N ASP A 55 0.96 3.80 11.48
CA ASP A 55 -0.06 4.78 11.12
C ASP A 55 0.61 6.08 10.68
N ILE A 56 0.50 6.39 9.39
CA ILE A 56 1.03 7.62 8.79
C ILE A 56 -0.03 8.74 8.81
N SER A 57 -1.18 8.53 9.45
CA SER A 57 -2.17 9.59 9.64
C SER A 57 -1.61 10.67 10.57
N LEU A 58 -1.69 11.93 10.13
CA LEU A 58 -1.22 13.09 10.92
C LEU A 58 -2.30 13.64 11.87
N GLY A 59 -3.49 13.01 11.92
CA GLY A 59 -4.66 13.52 12.63
C GLY A 59 -5.32 12.47 13.50
N ALA A 60 -5.54 12.79 14.77
CA ALA A 60 -6.10 11.88 15.79
C ALA A 60 -7.55 11.40 15.53
N SER A 61 -8.19 11.84 14.45
CA SER A 61 -9.58 11.49 14.09
C SER A 61 -9.71 10.83 12.72
N SER A 62 -8.61 10.54 12.04
CA SER A 62 -8.61 9.84 10.76
C SER A 62 -8.44 8.33 10.96
N PRO A 63 -9.06 7.49 10.12
CA PRO A 63 -8.72 6.08 10.08
C PRO A 63 -7.22 5.92 9.81
N PRO A 64 -6.55 4.94 10.45
CA PRO A 64 -5.11 4.79 10.34
C PRO A 64 -4.72 4.47 8.90
N LEU A 65 -3.66 5.09 8.40
CA LEU A 65 -3.13 4.86 7.05
C LEU A 65 -1.94 3.92 7.18
N VAL A 66 -2.17 2.63 6.96
CA VAL A 66 -1.17 1.56 7.21
C VAL A 66 -0.77 0.82 5.94
N PHE A 67 -1.35 1.20 4.80
CA PHE A 67 -0.95 0.73 3.49
C PHE A 67 -0.58 1.91 2.60
N GLU A 68 0.38 1.69 1.71
CA GLU A 68 0.85 2.68 0.77
C GLU A 68 1.10 2.03 -0.58
N THR A 69 0.62 2.65 -1.66
CA THR A 69 1.10 2.41 -3.03
C THR A 69 1.97 3.58 -3.46
N TYR A 70 3.18 3.29 -3.91
CA TYR A 70 4.14 4.26 -4.43
C TYR A 70 4.55 3.90 -5.86
N ILE A 71 4.69 4.91 -6.73
CA ILE A 71 5.21 4.75 -8.09
C ILE A 71 6.65 5.25 -8.15
N TYR A 72 7.59 4.33 -8.37
CA TYR A 72 8.98 4.63 -8.66
C TYR A 72 9.15 4.88 -10.15
N THR A 73 9.72 6.02 -10.51
CA THR A 73 9.95 6.48 -11.89
C THR A 73 11.44 6.77 -12.11
N PRO A 74 11.92 6.76 -13.37
CA PRO A 74 13.35 6.96 -13.67
C PRO A 74 13.87 8.39 -13.48
N GLY A 75 12.99 9.39 -13.32
CA GLY A 75 13.37 10.80 -13.24
C GLY A 75 12.26 11.72 -12.71
N GLU A 76 12.65 12.93 -12.32
CA GLU A 76 11.75 13.97 -11.75
C GLU A 76 10.80 14.60 -12.78
N ASP A 77 11.12 14.43 -14.06
CA ASP A 77 10.34 14.89 -15.21
C ASP A 77 9.20 13.93 -15.60
N HIS A 78 9.11 12.77 -14.96
CA HIS A 78 8.06 11.79 -15.22
C HIS A 78 6.69 12.26 -14.69
N GLU A 79 5.61 11.99 -15.44
CA GLU A 79 4.23 12.39 -15.04
C GLU A 79 3.73 11.77 -13.73
N PHE A 80 4.42 10.75 -13.21
CA PHE A 80 4.09 10.03 -11.99
C PHE A 80 5.18 10.19 -10.92
N TYR A 81 6.07 11.17 -11.08
CA TYR A 81 7.08 11.48 -10.08
C TYR A 81 6.42 11.78 -8.73
N GLU A 82 6.93 11.14 -7.67
CA GLU A 82 6.40 11.19 -6.29
C GLU A 82 4.93 10.77 -6.11
N TYR A 83 4.31 10.13 -7.11
CA TYR A 83 2.93 9.69 -6.98
C TYR A 83 2.79 8.60 -5.91
N ARG A 84 1.90 8.86 -4.93
CA ARG A 84 1.57 7.92 -3.87
C ARG A 84 0.10 8.01 -3.47
N GLU A 85 -0.47 6.88 -3.09
CA GLU A 85 -1.78 6.79 -2.46
C GLU A 85 -1.69 5.94 -1.17
N ASN A 86 -2.36 6.37 -0.11
CA ASN A 86 -2.37 5.67 1.19
C ASN A 86 -3.75 5.11 1.48
N TYR A 87 -3.81 3.98 2.18
CA TYR A 87 -5.07 3.28 2.48
C TYR A 87 -5.12 2.77 3.91
N SER A 88 -6.35 2.63 4.41
CA SER A 88 -6.60 2.16 5.76
C SER A 88 -6.90 0.68 5.83
N THR A 89 -7.34 0.08 4.73
CA THR A 89 -7.70 -1.35 4.68
C THR A 89 -7.00 -2.08 3.55
N TYR A 90 -6.83 -3.40 3.72
CA TYR A 90 -6.24 -4.27 2.70
C TYR A 90 -7.04 -4.22 1.39
N GLN A 91 -8.37 -4.25 1.46
CA GLN A 91 -9.23 -4.16 0.28
C GLN A 91 -9.07 -2.83 -0.46
N GLN A 92 -8.95 -1.71 0.27
CA GLN A 92 -8.67 -0.41 -0.34
C GLN A 92 -7.30 -0.41 -1.02
N ALA A 93 -6.28 -0.96 -0.37
CA ALA A 93 -4.94 -1.08 -0.93
C ALA A 93 -4.91 -1.96 -2.18
N GLU A 94 -5.62 -3.09 -2.20
CA GLU A 94 -5.72 -3.97 -3.36
C GLU A 94 -6.39 -3.27 -4.55
N ASN A 95 -7.54 -2.62 -4.31
CA ASN A 95 -8.27 -1.90 -5.34
C ASN A 95 -7.47 -0.70 -5.85
N GLY A 96 -6.81 0.02 -4.94
CA GLY A 96 -5.92 1.14 -5.26
C GLY A 96 -4.75 0.72 -6.13
N HIS A 97 -4.07 -0.38 -5.79
CA HIS A 97 -3.00 -0.95 -6.60
C HIS A 97 -3.46 -1.24 -8.03
N LYS A 98 -4.59 -1.96 -8.20
CA LYS A 98 -5.14 -2.28 -9.52
C LYS A 98 -5.46 -1.03 -10.34
N LYS A 99 -6.12 -0.04 -9.71
CA LYS A 99 -6.45 1.25 -10.33
C LYS A 99 -5.19 1.98 -10.82
N ILE A 100 -4.14 2.01 -10.00
CA ILE A 100 -2.88 2.69 -10.34
C ILE A 100 -2.17 1.99 -11.50
N VAL A 101 -2.11 0.65 -11.47
CA VAL A 101 -1.56 -0.14 -12.58
C VAL A 101 -2.31 0.16 -13.88
N ASP A 102 -3.64 0.19 -13.86
CA ASP A 102 -4.45 0.48 -15.05
C ASP A 102 -4.23 1.92 -15.55
N MET A 103 -4.10 2.89 -14.63
CA MET A 103 -3.77 4.28 -14.96
C MET A 103 -2.42 4.38 -15.68
N VAL A 104 -1.37 3.76 -15.15
CA VAL A 104 -0.04 3.76 -15.77
C VAL A 104 -0.06 3.05 -17.12
N LYS A 105 -0.74 1.90 -17.23
CA LYS A 105 -0.92 1.20 -18.52
C LYS A 105 -1.63 2.05 -19.56
N ALA A 106 -2.61 2.85 -19.15
CA ALA A 106 -3.31 3.76 -20.06
C ALA A 106 -2.41 4.92 -20.51
N ALA A 107 -1.61 5.48 -19.62
CA ALA A 107 -0.66 6.54 -19.93
C ALA A 107 0.44 6.08 -20.90
N GLU A 108 1.07 4.93 -20.63
CA GLU A 108 2.07 4.30 -21.48
C GLU A 108 1.56 4.01 -22.91
N LYS A 109 0.27 3.75 -23.06
CA LYS A 109 -0.35 3.59 -24.38
C LYS A 109 -0.48 4.92 -25.12
N ARG A 110 -0.78 6.02 -24.43
CA ARG A 110 -0.92 7.36 -25.06
C ARG A 110 0.42 7.89 -25.54
N SER A 111 1.50 7.69 -24.78
CA SER A 111 2.85 8.18 -25.12
C SER A 111 3.48 7.49 -26.34
N LYS A 112 2.86 6.42 -26.85
CA LYS A 112 3.34 5.64 -28.02
C LYS A 112 2.69 6.07 -29.35
N PHE A 113 1.82 7.08 -29.34
CA PHE A 113 1.16 7.65 -30.52
C PHE A 113 1.46 9.15 -30.64
#